data_AF-A0A061J6Y4-F1
#
_entry.id   AF-A0A061J6Y4-F1
#
_cell.length_a   1.000
_cell.length_b   1.000
_cell.length_c   1.000
_cell.angle_alpha   90.00
_cell.angle_beta   90.00
_cell.angle_gamma   90.00
#
_symmetry.space_group_name_H-M   'P 1'
#
loop_
_entity.id
_entity.type
_entity.pdbx_description
1 polymer ?
#
loop_
_entity_poly.entity_id
_entity_poly.type
_entity_poly.pdbx_seq_one_letter_code
_entity_poly.pdbx_strand_id
1 'polypeptide(L)'
;MGGCVATLMVRRSRASEVPDRYIEERRRLGPLAVACASPEDEASSSIYRVAGVTDEEHSRICKEWYEGENMLQRLEKACAERGDKLAIAYRTVKKVEMEQRTDSAGRLKSWQVTYLNDPTYMSYGEFWNKLIAFGKGLRKLGLSEGDAVAIYEDSRWEWLASLLGTWTQGMTGVTVYTNLGEAALLYALMEAECQAIVCNGKSVTRLLPLLRKAKLDHTIVIYLNALPAGLNIEDMNLVSWNAVLDTGLHSSFTHQIPSDCNRRALIMYTSGTEAEPKGVIHTFGSLNAGATALGDRLNELTGPKEEGETYLVYLPLAHILEFICEMIMLTRGSLLCYGSPRTLTSTSARPRGDLAEFKPMLFVGVPRIFETIRKTLLSQLPPVGSVKRSIFDAAYAARLQAIREGKDTPFLNEKVFKLPRALFGGKMRGIVCGGAPLGDKTQEFMNVVFGIPMARRVRFDGNVLQRNSAADR
;
A
#
# COMPACT_ATOMS: atom_id res chain seq x y z
N MET A 1 42.01 12.54 -14.24
CA MET A 1 40.85 13.46 -14.36
C MET A 1 39.69 13.11 -13.42
N GLY A 2 39.21 11.86 -13.37
CA GLY A 2 38.04 11.50 -12.55
C GLY A 2 38.18 11.79 -11.04
N GLY A 3 39.36 11.55 -10.46
CA GLY A 3 39.63 11.87 -9.05
C GLY A 3 39.48 13.37 -8.72
N CYS A 4 40.08 14.26 -9.53
CA CYS A 4 39.99 15.70 -9.32
C CYS A 4 38.54 16.21 -9.40
N VAL A 5 37.76 15.71 -10.36
CA VAL A 5 36.34 16.06 -10.50
C VAL A 5 35.54 15.58 -9.28
N ALA A 6 35.75 14.33 -8.85
CA ALA A 6 35.10 13.79 -7.66
C ALA A 6 35.44 14.60 -6.41
N THR A 7 36.71 14.95 -6.20
CA THR A 7 37.16 15.78 -5.05
C THR A 7 36.52 17.17 -5.07
N LEU A 8 36.48 17.84 -6.21
CA LEU A 8 35.85 19.16 -6.34
C LEU A 8 34.34 19.09 -6.09
N MET A 9 33.67 18.05 -6.60
CA MET A 9 32.24 17.82 -6.36
C MET A 9 31.94 17.57 -4.87
N VAL A 10 32.73 16.73 -4.21
CA VAL A 10 32.58 16.46 -2.76
C VAL A 10 32.85 17.72 -1.94
N ARG A 11 33.88 18.50 -2.29
CA ARG A 11 34.17 19.77 -1.60
C ARG A 11 33.02 20.77 -1.77
N ARG A 12 32.45 20.88 -2.97
CA ARG A 12 31.27 21.71 -3.23
C ARG A 12 30.04 21.20 -2.48
N SER A 13 29.85 19.87 -2.41
CA SER A 13 28.77 19.26 -1.62
C SER A 13 28.86 19.66 -0.15
N ARG A 14 30.04 19.54 0.46
CA ARG A 14 30.25 19.92 1.87
C ARG A 14 29.88 21.38 2.15
N ALA A 15 30.22 22.28 1.24
CA ALA A 15 29.86 23.69 1.36
C ALA A 15 28.34 23.95 1.20
N SER A 16 27.60 22.99 0.62
CA SER A 16 26.14 23.07 0.43
C SER A 16 25.34 22.20 1.41
N GLU A 17 26.01 21.52 2.34
CA GLU A 17 25.34 20.68 3.33
C GLU A 17 24.41 21.54 4.18
N VAL A 18 23.22 21.02 4.42
CA VAL A 18 22.22 21.61 5.31
C VAL A 18 21.78 20.57 6.31
N PRO A 19 21.31 20.96 7.50
CA PRO A 19 20.72 20.00 8.41
C PRO A 19 19.55 19.25 7.74
N ASP A 20 19.46 17.95 7.98
CA ASP A 20 18.34 17.16 7.50
C ASP A 20 17.16 17.38 8.44
N ARG A 21 16.14 18.09 7.94
CA ARG A 21 14.96 18.49 8.72
C ARG A 21 14.29 17.29 9.41
N TYR A 22 14.15 16.16 8.72
CA TYR A 22 13.49 14.99 9.30
C TYR A 22 14.34 14.38 10.42
N ILE A 23 15.65 14.28 10.23
CA ILE A 23 16.56 13.78 11.28
C ILE A 23 16.57 14.73 12.47
N GLU A 24 16.60 16.05 12.27
CA GLU A 24 16.54 17.04 13.35
C GLU A 24 15.23 16.94 14.13
N GLU A 25 14.10 16.89 13.43
CA GLU A 25 12.78 16.76 14.03
C GLU A 25 12.68 15.45 14.83
N ARG A 26 13.19 14.34 14.28
CA ARG A 26 13.27 13.06 15.00
C ARG A 26 14.19 13.09 16.21
N ARG A 27 15.34 13.76 16.14
CA ARG A 27 16.25 13.95 17.28
C ARG A 27 15.58 14.76 18.38
N ARG A 28 14.79 15.77 18.02
CA ARG A 28 14.04 16.61 18.96
C ARG A 28 12.89 15.84 19.64
N LEU A 29 12.14 15.06 18.88
CA LEU A 29 10.98 14.31 19.39
C LEU A 29 11.39 13.06 20.21
N GLY A 30 12.58 12.53 19.99
CA GLY A 30 13.06 11.34 20.68
C GLY A 30 12.38 10.05 20.21
N PRO A 31 12.42 8.96 21.00
CA PRO A 31 11.68 7.75 20.67
C PRO A 31 10.19 8.06 20.71
N LEU A 32 9.46 7.56 19.71
CA LEU A 32 8.03 7.81 19.56
C LEU A 32 7.17 6.64 20.03
N ALA A 33 7.79 5.48 20.17
CA ALA A 33 7.22 4.30 20.80
C ALA A 33 8.32 3.61 21.61
N VAL A 34 7.93 2.97 22.71
CA VAL A 34 8.81 2.15 23.56
C VAL A 34 8.24 0.75 23.67
N ALA A 35 9.12 -0.24 23.75
CA ALA A 35 8.72 -1.62 23.97
C ALA A 35 8.18 -1.76 25.39
N CYS A 36 6.99 -2.36 25.54
CA CYS A 36 6.41 -2.68 26.85
C CYS A 36 7.14 -3.85 27.51
N ALA A 37 7.65 -4.78 26.70
CA ALA A 37 8.43 -5.93 27.13
C ALA A 37 9.37 -6.39 26.00
N SER A 38 10.43 -7.09 26.36
CA SER A 38 11.25 -7.82 25.38
C SER A 38 10.40 -8.87 24.66
N PRO A 39 10.67 -9.16 23.37
CA PRO A 39 9.99 -10.24 22.66
C PRO A 39 10.22 -11.57 23.40
N GLU A 40 9.25 -12.48 23.32
CA GLU A 40 9.36 -13.81 23.93
C GLU A 40 10.43 -14.67 23.25
N ASP A 41 10.69 -14.42 21.96
CA ASP A 41 11.69 -15.09 21.13
C ASP A 41 12.22 -14.19 19.99
N GLU A 42 13.24 -14.64 19.25
CA GLU A 42 13.82 -13.87 18.12
C GLU A 42 12.85 -13.68 16.93
N ALA A 43 11.75 -14.45 16.89
CA ALA A 43 10.76 -14.42 15.81
C ALA A 43 9.61 -13.44 16.10
N SER A 44 9.35 -13.15 17.36
CA SER A 44 8.28 -12.29 17.84
C SER A 44 8.72 -10.83 17.89
N SER A 45 7.72 -9.95 17.89
CA SER A 45 7.92 -8.52 18.05
C SER A 45 7.41 -8.09 19.42
N SER A 46 8.16 -7.20 20.08
CA SER A 46 7.64 -6.51 21.26
C SER A 46 6.28 -5.86 20.99
N ILE A 47 5.47 -5.81 22.03
CA ILE A 47 4.33 -4.88 22.08
C ILE A 47 4.89 -3.49 22.35
N TYR A 48 4.40 -2.49 21.63
CA TYR A 48 4.86 -1.12 21.75
C TYR A 48 3.75 -0.22 22.27
N ARG A 49 4.13 0.75 23.10
CA ARG A 49 3.27 1.85 23.54
C ARG A 49 3.82 3.19 23.09
N VAL A 50 3.00 4.23 23.21
CA VAL A 50 3.43 5.62 22.97
C VAL A 50 4.52 5.97 23.99
N ALA A 51 5.60 6.59 23.50
CA ALA A 51 6.71 7.03 24.33
C ALA A 51 6.42 8.39 25.00
N GLY A 52 7.03 8.64 26.16
CA GLY A 52 6.96 9.94 26.82
C GLY A 52 5.61 10.27 27.47
N VAL A 53 4.75 9.27 27.68
CA VAL A 53 3.43 9.42 28.32
C VAL A 53 3.25 8.45 29.47
N THR A 54 2.49 8.83 30.51
CA THR A 54 2.14 7.95 31.63
C THR A 54 1.23 6.80 31.18
N ASP A 55 1.02 5.81 32.06
CA ASP A 55 0.13 4.68 31.79
C ASP A 55 -1.33 5.12 31.62
N GLU A 56 -1.77 6.08 32.44
CA GLU A 56 -3.09 6.68 32.34
C GLU A 56 -3.26 7.45 31.03
N GLU A 57 -2.25 8.23 30.64
CA GLU A 57 -2.26 8.97 29.37
C GLU A 57 -2.27 8.02 28.16
N HIS A 58 -1.45 6.97 28.20
CA HIS A 58 -1.42 5.95 27.14
C HIS A 58 -2.77 5.25 27.01
N SER A 59 -3.37 4.85 28.14
CA SER A 59 -4.70 4.23 28.17
C SER A 59 -5.77 5.15 27.59
N ARG A 60 -5.75 6.44 27.96
CA ARG A 60 -6.65 7.46 27.40
C ARG A 60 -6.48 7.60 25.89
N ILE A 61 -5.25 7.72 25.39
CA ILE A 61 -4.96 7.82 23.95
C ILE A 61 -5.50 6.59 23.19
N CYS A 62 -5.21 5.39 23.70
CA CYS A 62 -5.70 4.15 23.09
C CYS A 62 -7.24 4.09 23.04
N LYS A 63 -7.90 4.55 24.11
CA LYS A 63 -9.37 4.64 24.17
C LYS A 63 -9.92 5.66 23.16
N GLU A 64 -9.35 6.85 23.10
CA GLU A 64 -9.73 7.89 22.13
C GLU A 64 -9.56 7.42 20.68
N TRP A 65 -8.47 6.71 20.39
CA TRP A 65 -8.21 6.11 19.09
C TRP A 65 -9.20 5.00 18.72
N TYR A 66 -9.65 4.21 19.70
CA TYR A 66 -10.59 3.11 19.49
C TYR A 66 -12.04 3.61 19.34
N GLU A 67 -12.48 4.50 20.22
CA GLU A 67 -13.85 5.00 20.29
C GLU A 67 -14.11 6.24 19.41
N GLY A 68 -13.04 6.87 18.91
CA GLY A 68 -13.13 8.04 18.05
C GLY A 68 -13.80 7.76 16.71
N GLU A 69 -13.98 8.82 15.93
CA GLU A 69 -14.61 8.75 14.61
C GLU A 69 -13.89 7.74 13.71
N ASN A 70 -14.63 6.77 13.17
CA ASN A 70 -14.08 5.69 12.36
C ASN A 70 -13.79 6.12 10.91
N MET A 71 -13.05 5.30 10.19
CA MET A 71 -12.56 5.63 8.85
C MET A 71 -13.69 5.91 7.83
N LEU A 72 -14.84 5.24 7.95
CA LEU A 72 -15.96 5.44 7.03
C LEU A 72 -16.71 6.75 7.34
N GLN A 73 -16.85 7.11 8.62
CA GLN A 73 -17.38 8.42 9.03
C GLN A 73 -16.46 9.56 8.58
N ARG A 74 -15.13 9.42 8.74
CA ARG A 74 -14.16 10.38 8.22
C ARG A 74 -14.25 10.53 6.70
N LEU A 75 -14.46 9.42 5.99
CA LEU A 75 -14.65 9.45 4.54
C LEU A 75 -15.95 10.15 4.15
N GLU A 76 -17.07 9.89 4.83
CA GLU A 76 -18.34 10.58 4.60
C GLU A 76 -18.17 12.11 4.67
N LYS A 77 -17.53 12.60 5.74
CA LYS A 77 -17.20 14.02 5.89
C LYS A 77 -16.29 14.52 4.77
N ALA A 78 -15.24 13.78 4.43
CA ALA A 78 -14.34 14.15 3.34
C ALA A 78 -15.08 14.23 1.99
N CYS A 79 -16.02 13.33 1.73
CA CYS A 79 -16.86 13.34 0.53
C CYS A 79 -17.83 14.53 0.51
N ALA A 80 -18.41 14.89 1.66
CA ALA A 80 -19.27 16.07 1.79
C ALA A 80 -18.49 17.38 1.57
N GLU A 81 -17.27 17.48 2.10
CA GLU A 81 -16.42 18.66 1.97
C GLU A 81 -15.75 18.79 0.59
N ARG A 82 -15.43 17.66 -0.06
CA ARG A 82 -14.54 17.60 -1.23
C ARG A 82 -15.17 16.89 -2.43
N GLY A 83 -16.50 16.86 -2.51
CA GLY A 83 -17.25 16.07 -3.50
C GLY A 83 -16.73 16.20 -4.94
N ASP A 84 -16.38 17.42 -5.38
CA ASP A 84 -15.92 17.69 -6.75
C ASP A 84 -14.41 17.48 -6.95
N LYS A 85 -13.65 17.22 -5.89
CA LYS A 85 -12.20 16.97 -5.99
C LYS A 85 -11.95 15.53 -6.41
N LEU A 86 -10.84 15.30 -7.10
CA LEU A 86 -10.44 13.96 -7.53
C LEU A 86 -10.02 13.11 -6.31
N ALA A 87 -10.59 11.92 -6.20
CA ALA A 87 -10.29 10.94 -5.16
C ALA A 87 -9.49 9.76 -5.70
N ILE A 88 -9.86 9.30 -6.90
CA ILE A 88 -9.36 8.06 -7.49
C ILE A 88 -8.81 8.34 -8.88
N ALA A 89 -7.70 7.68 -9.23
CA ALA A 89 -7.17 7.55 -10.57
C ALA A 89 -6.80 6.10 -10.86
N TYR A 90 -7.05 5.61 -12.06
CA TYR A 90 -6.67 4.25 -12.47
C TYR A 90 -6.46 4.19 -13.99
N ARG A 91 -5.82 3.13 -14.47
CA ARG A 91 -5.56 2.92 -15.91
C ARG A 91 -6.11 1.59 -16.35
N THR A 92 -6.81 1.59 -17.47
CA THR A 92 -7.30 0.34 -18.07
C THR A 92 -6.22 -0.28 -18.96
N VAL A 93 -6.19 -1.62 -18.98
CA VAL A 93 -5.28 -2.38 -19.85
C VAL A 93 -5.81 -2.35 -21.28
N LYS A 94 -5.01 -1.81 -22.20
CA LYS A 94 -5.28 -1.80 -23.64
C LYS A 94 -5.00 -3.16 -24.26
N LYS A 95 -3.81 -3.71 -23.98
CA LYS A 95 -3.37 -5.04 -24.43
C LYS A 95 -2.19 -5.51 -23.59
N VAL A 96 -1.90 -6.81 -23.69
CA VAL A 96 -0.72 -7.42 -23.08
C VAL A 96 0.00 -8.23 -24.15
N GLU A 97 1.30 -8.02 -24.29
CA GLU A 97 2.13 -8.69 -25.29
C GLU A 97 3.34 -9.35 -24.64
N MET A 98 3.86 -10.38 -25.30
CA MET A 98 5.10 -11.05 -24.91
C MET A 98 6.24 -10.52 -25.79
N GLU A 99 7.11 -9.69 -25.24
CA GLU A 99 8.29 -9.16 -25.93
C GLU A 99 9.50 -10.07 -25.68
N GLN A 100 10.17 -10.49 -26.75
CA GLN A 100 11.46 -11.18 -26.65
C GLN A 100 12.57 -10.15 -26.41
N ARG A 101 13.32 -10.28 -25.31
CA ARG A 101 14.48 -9.43 -25.01
C ARG A 101 15.69 -10.27 -24.64
N THR A 102 16.85 -9.87 -25.14
CA THR A 102 18.13 -10.47 -24.75
C THR A 102 18.54 -9.89 -23.40
N ASP A 103 18.77 -10.75 -22.40
CA ASP A 103 19.30 -10.31 -21.11
C ASP A 103 20.79 -9.92 -21.21
N SER A 104 21.34 -9.36 -20.13
CA SER A 104 22.75 -8.94 -20.08
C SER A 104 23.75 -10.08 -20.26
N ALA A 105 23.30 -11.34 -20.25
CA ALA A 105 24.10 -12.53 -20.48
C ALA A 105 23.86 -13.15 -21.88
N GLY A 106 23.21 -12.42 -22.80
CA GLY A 106 22.98 -12.88 -24.17
C GLY A 106 21.82 -13.87 -24.33
N ARG A 107 21.03 -14.13 -23.28
CA ARG A 107 19.93 -15.11 -23.33
C ARG A 107 18.63 -14.44 -23.73
N LEU A 108 17.93 -15.01 -24.72
CA LEU A 108 16.57 -14.59 -25.07
C LEU A 108 15.61 -14.92 -23.91
N LYS A 109 14.90 -13.92 -23.42
CA LYS A 109 13.84 -14.05 -22.43
C LYS A 109 12.58 -13.37 -22.92
N SER A 110 11.46 -14.05 -22.73
CA SER A 110 10.14 -13.49 -23.00
C SER A 110 9.68 -12.66 -21.79
N TRP A 111 9.34 -11.40 -22.03
CA TRP A 111 8.86 -10.45 -21.04
C TRP A 111 7.44 -10.05 -21.36
N GLN A 112 6.54 -10.22 -20.39
CA GLN A 112 5.19 -9.71 -20.50
C GLN A 112 5.19 -8.18 -20.35
N VAL A 113 4.68 -7.49 -21.36
CA VAL A 113 4.56 -6.02 -21.39
C VAL A 113 3.09 -5.63 -21.47
N THR A 114 2.68 -4.77 -20.56
CA THR A 114 1.30 -4.28 -20.44
C THR A 114 1.20 -2.89 -21.06
N TYR A 115 0.33 -2.76 -22.07
CA TYR A 115 -0.01 -1.47 -22.66
C TYR A 115 -1.22 -0.92 -21.93
N LEU A 116 -1.08 0.28 -21.39
CA LEU A 116 -2.09 0.96 -20.60
C LEU A 116 -2.66 2.13 -21.40
N ASN A 117 -3.95 2.38 -21.20
CA ASN A 117 -4.58 3.63 -21.65
C ASN A 117 -4.16 4.79 -20.74
N ASP A 118 -4.58 6.01 -21.09
CA ASP A 118 -4.42 7.17 -20.23
C ASP A 118 -5.24 7.02 -18.94
N PRO A 119 -4.85 7.71 -17.84
CA PRO A 119 -5.57 7.63 -16.59
C PRO A 119 -7.03 8.09 -16.70
N THR A 120 -7.92 7.31 -16.10
CA THR A 120 -9.29 7.69 -15.77
C THR A 120 -9.30 8.23 -14.34
N TYR A 121 -10.12 9.24 -14.09
CA TYR A 121 -10.26 9.88 -12.78
C TYR A 121 -11.70 9.78 -12.29
N MET A 122 -11.88 9.81 -10.97
CA MET A 122 -13.18 9.83 -10.31
C MET A 122 -13.14 10.76 -9.10
N SER A 123 -14.18 11.55 -8.93
CA SER A 123 -14.30 12.47 -7.80
C SER A 123 -14.69 11.76 -6.50
N TYR A 124 -14.54 12.45 -5.36
CA TYR A 124 -15.04 11.93 -4.07
C TYR A 124 -16.55 11.66 -4.11
N GLY A 125 -17.33 12.54 -4.74
CA GLY A 125 -18.78 12.39 -4.86
C GLY A 125 -19.17 11.20 -5.75
N GLU A 126 -18.49 11.02 -6.88
CA GLU A 126 -18.71 9.87 -7.75
C GLU A 126 -18.34 8.55 -7.06
N PHE A 127 -17.21 8.51 -6.34
CA PHE A 127 -16.79 7.33 -5.58
C PHE A 127 -17.78 6.99 -4.46
N TRP A 128 -18.22 8.01 -3.71
CA TRP A 128 -19.23 7.87 -2.67
C TRP A 128 -20.56 7.33 -3.22
N ASN A 129 -21.03 7.88 -4.35
CA ASN A 129 -22.28 7.40 -4.95
C ASN A 129 -22.17 5.94 -5.38
N LYS A 130 -21.01 5.51 -5.90
CA LYS A 130 -20.78 4.11 -6.30
C LYS A 130 -20.73 3.17 -5.10
N LEU A 131 -20.03 3.50 -4.01
CA LEU A 131 -19.99 2.62 -2.83
C LEU A 131 -21.37 2.52 -2.17
N ILE A 132 -22.13 3.62 -2.09
CA ILE A 132 -23.50 3.62 -1.54
C ILE A 132 -24.44 2.79 -2.42
N ALA A 133 -24.38 2.98 -3.73
CA ALA A 133 -25.15 2.16 -4.67
C ALA A 133 -24.80 0.69 -4.53
N PHE A 134 -23.52 0.33 -4.45
CA PHE A 134 -23.10 -1.06 -4.27
C PHE A 134 -23.72 -1.68 -3.00
N GLY A 135 -23.60 -1.01 -1.84
CA GLY A 135 -24.21 -1.48 -0.60
C GLY A 135 -25.72 -1.69 -0.71
N LYS A 136 -26.44 -0.70 -1.24
CA LYS A 136 -27.90 -0.82 -1.47
C LYS A 136 -28.25 -1.96 -2.43
N GLY A 137 -27.40 -2.20 -3.43
CA GLY A 137 -27.51 -3.32 -4.35
C GLY A 137 -27.40 -4.67 -3.64
N LEU A 138 -26.46 -4.83 -2.72
CA LEU A 138 -26.35 -6.04 -1.89
C LEU A 138 -27.64 -6.32 -1.10
N ARG A 139 -28.26 -5.29 -0.51
CA ARG A 139 -29.57 -5.44 0.17
C ARG A 139 -30.66 -5.91 -0.78
N LYS A 140 -30.68 -5.43 -2.03
CA LYS A 140 -31.65 -5.87 -3.04
C LYS A 140 -31.41 -7.30 -3.51
N LEU A 141 -30.18 -7.79 -3.43
CA LEU A 141 -29.84 -9.19 -3.67
C LEU A 141 -30.21 -10.12 -2.51
N GLY A 142 -30.75 -9.58 -1.40
CA GLY A 142 -31.24 -10.36 -0.26
C GLY A 142 -30.28 -10.42 0.92
N LEU A 143 -29.09 -9.80 0.85
CA LEU A 143 -28.19 -9.73 1.99
C LEU A 143 -28.76 -8.84 3.09
N SER A 144 -28.50 -9.21 4.32
CA SER A 144 -28.96 -8.56 5.54
C SER A 144 -27.80 -8.00 6.35
N GLU A 145 -28.14 -7.20 7.35
CA GLU A 145 -27.16 -6.72 8.32
C GLU A 145 -26.49 -7.91 9.03
N GLY A 146 -25.16 -7.85 9.21
CA GLY A 146 -24.39 -8.92 9.84
C GLY A 146 -23.82 -9.97 8.87
N ASP A 147 -24.39 -10.10 7.67
CA ASP A 147 -23.90 -11.00 6.62
C ASP A 147 -22.45 -10.67 6.22
N ALA A 148 -21.73 -11.69 5.74
CA ALA A 148 -20.36 -11.62 5.32
C ALA A 148 -20.23 -11.58 3.79
N VAL A 149 -19.47 -10.61 3.28
CA VAL A 149 -19.19 -10.44 1.86
C VAL A 149 -17.69 -10.64 1.62
N ALA A 150 -17.35 -11.74 0.97
CA ALA A 150 -15.99 -12.03 0.57
C ALA A 150 -15.54 -11.16 -0.62
N ILE A 151 -14.28 -10.74 -0.61
CA ILE A 151 -13.64 -10.04 -1.71
C ILE A 151 -12.39 -10.83 -2.10
N TYR A 152 -12.46 -11.46 -3.27
CA TYR A 152 -11.42 -12.29 -3.89
C TYR A 152 -10.99 -11.64 -5.21
N GLU A 153 -10.31 -10.51 -5.08
CA GLU A 153 -9.93 -9.65 -6.22
C GLU A 153 -8.61 -8.91 -5.93
N ASP A 154 -7.88 -8.60 -7.01
CA ASP A 154 -6.68 -7.77 -6.94
C ASP A 154 -7.02 -6.31 -6.59
N SER A 155 -6.03 -5.55 -6.15
CA SER A 155 -6.25 -4.16 -5.69
C SER A 155 -6.69 -3.24 -6.82
N ARG A 156 -7.85 -2.64 -6.65
CA ARG A 156 -8.53 -1.73 -7.59
C ARG A 156 -9.59 -0.92 -6.84
N TRP A 157 -10.05 0.18 -7.41
CA TRP A 157 -11.04 1.02 -6.74
C TRP A 157 -12.37 0.31 -6.48
N GLU A 158 -12.76 -0.63 -7.35
CA GLU A 158 -13.97 -1.44 -7.14
C GLU A 158 -13.84 -2.37 -5.93
N TRP A 159 -12.62 -2.81 -5.59
CA TRP A 159 -12.36 -3.57 -4.37
C TRP A 159 -12.68 -2.72 -3.15
N LEU A 160 -12.15 -1.50 -3.10
CA LEU A 160 -12.38 -0.59 -1.98
C LEU A 160 -13.84 -0.17 -1.91
N ALA A 161 -14.45 0.19 -3.04
CA ALA A 161 -15.87 0.55 -3.11
C ALA A 161 -16.77 -0.61 -2.64
N SER A 162 -16.42 -1.85 -2.98
CA SER A 162 -17.19 -3.02 -2.54
C SER A 162 -17.13 -3.19 -1.02
N LEU A 163 -15.93 -3.10 -0.43
CA LEU A 163 -15.75 -3.21 1.02
C LEU A 163 -16.50 -2.08 1.77
N LEU A 164 -16.31 -0.83 1.35
CA LEU A 164 -16.96 0.30 1.99
C LEU A 164 -18.47 0.27 1.79
N GLY A 165 -18.95 -0.15 0.62
CA GLY A 165 -20.37 -0.36 0.34
C GLY A 165 -21.00 -1.41 1.26
N THR A 166 -20.32 -2.54 1.48
CA THR A 166 -20.69 -3.57 2.46
C THR A 166 -20.85 -2.96 3.87
N TRP A 167 -19.90 -2.14 4.31
CA TRP A 167 -19.98 -1.48 5.62
C TRP A 167 -21.16 -0.51 5.77
N THR A 168 -21.55 0.18 4.69
CA THR A 168 -22.69 1.12 4.71
C THR A 168 -24.04 0.46 4.97
N GLN A 169 -24.08 -0.87 5.00
CA GLN A 169 -25.26 -1.69 5.26
C GLN A 169 -25.11 -2.57 6.51
N GLY A 170 -24.07 -2.33 7.32
CA GLY A 170 -23.80 -3.11 8.53
C GLY A 170 -23.34 -4.55 8.27
N MET A 171 -22.90 -4.88 7.06
CA MET A 171 -22.34 -6.19 6.71
C MET A 171 -20.84 -6.25 7.04
N THR A 172 -20.30 -7.46 7.18
CA THR A 172 -18.88 -7.72 7.42
C THR A 172 -18.15 -7.94 6.08
N GLY A 173 -17.04 -7.26 5.86
CA GLY A 173 -16.14 -7.59 4.75
C GLY A 173 -15.24 -8.78 5.09
N VAL A 174 -15.00 -9.67 4.14
CA VAL A 174 -14.04 -10.78 4.29
C VAL A 174 -13.04 -10.71 3.16
N THR A 175 -11.75 -10.75 3.43
CA THR A 175 -10.73 -10.64 2.37
C THR A 175 -9.89 -11.88 2.27
N VAL A 176 -9.73 -12.37 1.05
CA VAL A 176 -8.91 -13.52 0.72
C VAL A 176 -7.99 -13.14 -0.43
N TYR A 177 -6.70 -13.48 -0.33
CA TYR A 177 -5.76 -13.19 -1.40
C TYR A 177 -6.08 -13.97 -2.68
N THR A 178 -5.92 -13.32 -3.84
CA THR A 178 -6.09 -13.93 -5.17
C THR A 178 -5.08 -15.02 -5.51
N ASN A 179 -3.95 -15.06 -4.78
CA ASN A 179 -2.92 -16.08 -4.92
C ASN A 179 -3.02 -17.18 -3.87
N LEU A 180 -4.05 -17.16 -3.02
CA LEU A 180 -4.30 -18.22 -2.06
C LEU A 180 -4.80 -19.47 -2.81
N GLY A 181 -4.44 -20.66 -2.32
CA GLY A 181 -4.89 -21.91 -2.91
C GLY A 181 -6.41 -22.10 -2.79
N GLU A 182 -6.99 -22.88 -3.69
CA GLU A 182 -8.44 -23.11 -3.77
C GLU A 182 -9.02 -23.68 -2.45
N ALA A 183 -8.28 -24.59 -1.79
CA ALA A 183 -8.68 -25.15 -0.51
C ALA A 183 -8.79 -24.08 0.59
N ALA A 184 -7.83 -23.16 0.63
CA ALA A 184 -7.79 -22.09 1.61
C ALA A 184 -8.85 -21.01 1.32
N LEU A 185 -9.18 -20.77 0.05
CA LEU A 185 -10.32 -19.93 -0.32
C LEU A 185 -11.64 -20.55 0.15
N LEU A 186 -11.86 -21.84 -0.09
CA LEU A 186 -13.07 -22.54 0.35
C LEU A 186 -13.19 -22.55 1.88
N TYR A 187 -12.09 -22.84 2.57
CA TYR A 187 -12.03 -22.77 4.03
C TYR A 187 -12.48 -21.40 4.53
N ALA A 188 -11.93 -20.32 3.97
CA ALA A 188 -12.26 -18.96 4.37
C ALA A 188 -13.73 -18.60 4.15
N LEU A 189 -14.30 -19.05 3.01
CA LEU A 189 -15.72 -18.81 2.70
C LEU A 189 -16.66 -19.57 3.65
N MET A 190 -16.29 -20.80 4.02
CA MET A 190 -17.07 -21.62 4.95
C MET A 190 -16.96 -21.12 6.38
N GLU A 191 -15.75 -20.89 6.88
CA GLU A 191 -15.51 -20.44 8.26
C GLU A 191 -16.12 -19.05 8.52
N ALA A 192 -16.07 -18.15 7.53
CA ALA A 192 -16.70 -16.84 7.65
C ALA A 192 -18.17 -16.82 7.19
N GLU A 193 -18.74 -17.97 6.82
CA GLU A 193 -20.14 -18.12 6.36
C GLU A 193 -20.55 -17.08 5.31
N CYS A 194 -19.75 -16.90 4.26
CA CYS A 194 -19.94 -15.81 3.29
C CYS A 194 -21.17 -16.00 2.39
N GLN A 195 -22.10 -15.04 2.43
CA GLN A 195 -23.31 -15.01 1.60
C GLN A 195 -23.03 -14.53 0.17
N ALA A 196 -21.98 -13.73 -0.02
CA ALA A 196 -21.57 -13.27 -1.34
C ALA A 196 -20.04 -13.22 -1.48
N ILE A 197 -19.56 -13.30 -2.73
CA ILE A 197 -18.16 -13.15 -3.10
C ILE A 197 -18.01 -12.23 -4.31
N VAL A 198 -17.21 -11.18 -4.17
CA VAL A 198 -16.79 -10.28 -5.25
C VAL A 198 -15.48 -10.79 -5.85
N CYS A 199 -15.42 -10.99 -7.16
CA CYS A 199 -14.20 -11.46 -7.84
C CYS A 199 -14.09 -10.97 -9.29
N ASN A 200 -12.92 -11.06 -9.94
CA ASN A 200 -12.82 -10.82 -11.37
C ASN A 200 -13.49 -11.95 -12.18
N GLY A 201 -13.98 -11.61 -13.37
CA GLY A 201 -14.66 -12.55 -14.27
C GLY A 201 -13.82 -13.77 -14.65
N LYS A 202 -12.48 -13.67 -14.70
CA LYS A 202 -11.61 -14.82 -15.00
C LYS A 202 -11.58 -15.83 -13.85
N SER A 203 -11.71 -15.38 -12.60
CA SER A 203 -11.77 -16.25 -11.42
C SER A 203 -13.05 -17.07 -11.38
N VAL A 204 -14.14 -16.58 -11.98
CA VAL A 204 -15.46 -17.26 -11.99
C VAL A 204 -15.35 -18.68 -12.52
N THR A 205 -14.62 -18.92 -13.61
CA THR A 205 -14.45 -20.26 -14.20
C THR A 205 -13.90 -21.30 -13.22
N ARG A 206 -13.03 -20.87 -12.29
CA ARG A 206 -12.46 -21.77 -11.26
C ARG A 206 -13.31 -21.81 -10.01
N LEU A 207 -13.90 -20.68 -9.62
CA LEU A 207 -14.68 -20.54 -8.40
C LEU A 207 -15.96 -21.37 -8.44
N LEU A 208 -16.66 -21.38 -9.57
CA LEU A 208 -17.98 -22.01 -9.67
C LEU A 208 -17.96 -23.53 -9.39
N PRO A 209 -17.08 -24.34 -10.01
CA PRO A 209 -16.97 -25.77 -9.66
C PRO A 209 -16.61 -26.00 -8.19
N LEU A 210 -15.80 -25.11 -7.60
CA LEU A 210 -15.39 -25.22 -6.20
C LEU A 210 -16.56 -24.99 -5.25
N LEU A 211 -17.38 -23.95 -5.49
CA LEU A 211 -18.57 -23.67 -4.68
C LEU A 211 -19.56 -24.83 -4.74
N ARG A 212 -19.81 -25.39 -5.94
CA ARG A 212 -20.67 -26.58 -6.12
C ARG A 212 -20.14 -27.78 -5.33
N LYS A 213 -18.85 -28.07 -5.44
CA LYS A 213 -18.21 -29.18 -4.72
C LYS A 213 -18.31 -29.00 -3.21
N ALA A 214 -18.25 -27.75 -2.72
CA ALA A 214 -18.36 -27.40 -1.31
C ALA A 214 -19.81 -27.22 -0.83
N LYS A 215 -20.83 -27.41 -1.68
CA LYS A 215 -22.25 -27.17 -1.37
C LYS A 215 -22.55 -25.72 -0.95
N LEU A 216 -21.83 -24.77 -1.52
CA LEU A 216 -21.99 -23.32 -1.34
C LEU A 216 -22.73 -22.68 -2.53
N ASP A 217 -23.64 -23.41 -3.16
CA ASP A 217 -24.37 -22.97 -4.36
C ASP A 217 -25.25 -21.74 -4.12
N HIS A 218 -25.59 -21.48 -2.85
CA HIS A 218 -26.35 -20.32 -2.43
C HIS A 218 -25.53 -19.02 -2.43
N THR A 219 -24.19 -19.10 -2.35
CA THR A 219 -23.31 -17.93 -2.32
C THR A 219 -23.43 -17.13 -3.62
N ILE A 220 -23.73 -15.84 -3.50
CA ILE A 220 -23.89 -14.95 -4.65
C ILE A 220 -22.52 -14.54 -5.17
N VAL A 221 -22.22 -14.88 -6.43
CA VAL A 221 -20.98 -14.50 -7.11
C VAL A 221 -21.18 -13.19 -7.84
N ILE A 222 -20.48 -12.15 -7.40
CA ILE A 222 -20.51 -10.81 -7.95
C ILE A 222 -19.25 -10.59 -8.78
N TYR A 223 -19.37 -10.64 -10.10
CA TYR A 223 -18.18 -10.60 -10.97
C TYR A 223 -17.89 -9.21 -11.54
N LEU A 224 -16.61 -8.85 -11.52
CA LEU A 224 -16.05 -7.69 -12.19
C LEU A 224 -15.58 -8.06 -13.61
N ASN A 225 -15.55 -7.08 -14.52
CA ASN A 225 -15.19 -7.28 -15.93
C ASN A 225 -16.10 -8.30 -16.67
N ALA A 226 -15.73 -8.64 -17.91
CA ALA A 226 -16.45 -9.64 -18.69
C ALA A 226 -16.13 -11.06 -18.24
N LEU A 227 -17.11 -11.95 -18.36
CA LEU A 227 -16.91 -13.39 -18.19
C LEU A 227 -16.16 -13.99 -19.39
N PRO A 228 -15.39 -15.07 -19.18
CA PRO A 228 -14.83 -15.86 -20.27
C PRO A 228 -15.94 -16.44 -21.17
N ALA A 229 -15.68 -16.52 -22.47
CA ALA A 229 -16.61 -17.11 -23.43
C ALA A 229 -16.80 -18.62 -23.16
N GLY A 230 -18.02 -19.12 -23.38
CA GLY A 230 -18.36 -20.55 -23.23
C GLY A 230 -18.56 -21.02 -21.79
N LEU A 231 -18.65 -20.11 -20.82
CA LEU A 231 -19.00 -20.47 -19.44
C LEU A 231 -20.48 -20.84 -19.36
N ASN A 232 -20.79 -22.05 -18.87
CA ASN A 232 -22.17 -22.41 -18.55
C ASN A 232 -22.59 -21.72 -17.24
N ILE A 233 -23.53 -20.79 -17.35
CA ILE A 233 -24.07 -19.97 -16.25
C ILE A 233 -25.48 -20.38 -15.83
N GLU A 234 -26.03 -21.46 -16.40
CA GLU A 234 -27.34 -21.98 -16.00
C GLU A 234 -27.27 -22.45 -14.54
N ASP A 235 -28.33 -22.13 -13.78
CA ASP A 235 -28.50 -22.46 -12.36
C ASP A 235 -27.49 -21.82 -11.40
N MET A 236 -27.06 -20.58 -11.67
CA MET A 236 -26.03 -19.89 -10.87
C MET A 236 -26.51 -18.58 -10.27
N ASN A 237 -26.24 -18.37 -8.98
CA ASN A 237 -26.38 -17.08 -8.31
C ASN A 237 -25.23 -16.15 -8.74
N LEU A 238 -25.25 -15.70 -10.00
CA LEU A 238 -24.20 -14.94 -10.64
C LEU A 238 -24.73 -13.58 -11.10
N VAL A 239 -24.09 -12.49 -10.67
CA VAL A 239 -24.49 -11.12 -11.02
C VAL A 239 -23.27 -10.27 -11.34
N SER A 240 -23.37 -9.40 -12.35
CA SER A 240 -22.27 -8.48 -12.64
C SER A 240 -22.22 -7.37 -11.60
N TRP A 241 -21.02 -6.93 -11.22
CA TRP A 241 -20.82 -5.84 -10.27
C TRP A 241 -21.55 -4.55 -10.69
N ASN A 242 -21.58 -4.25 -11.99
CA ASN A 242 -22.32 -3.11 -12.53
C ASN A 242 -23.84 -3.26 -12.38
N ALA A 243 -24.38 -4.48 -12.49
CA ALA A 243 -25.81 -4.72 -12.25
C ALA A 243 -26.16 -4.54 -10.77
N VAL A 244 -25.25 -4.89 -9.84
CA VAL A 244 -25.42 -4.59 -8.40
C VAL A 244 -25.48 -3.09 -8.17
N LEU A 245 -24.58 -2.31 -8.79
CA LEU A 245 -24.64 -0.85 -8.74
C LEU A 245 -25.98 -0.31 -9.28
N ASP A 246 -26.39 -0.72 -10.47
CA ASP A 246 -27.60 -0.24 -11.12
C ASP A 246 -28.85 -0.53 -10.28
N THR A 247 -28.94 -1.74 -9.73
CA THR A 247 -30.00 -2.13 -8.80
C THR A 247 -30.00 -1.25 -7.55
N GLY A 248 -28.82 -0.93 -7.03
CA GLY A 248 -28.66 -0.10 -5.85
C GLY A 248 -28.97 1.39 -6.07
N LEU A 249 -28.70 1.92 -7.25
CA LEU A 249 -29.04 3.31 -7.62
C LEU A 249 -30.55 3.55 -7.58
N HIS A 250 -31.34 2.56 -8.00
CA HIS A 250 -32.81 2.61 -8.00
C HIS A 250 -33.44 2.08 -6.69
N SER A 251 -32.62 1.78 -5.69
CA SER A 251 -33.07 1.20 -4.43
C SER A 251 -33.55 2.24 -3.42
N SER A 252 -34.66 1.94 -2.76
CA SER A 252 -35.19 2.70 -1.63
C SER A 252 -34.48 2.42 -0.29
N PHE A 253 -33.57 1.44 -0.22
CA PHE A 253 -32.81 1.19 0.99
C PHE A 253 -31.99 2.43 1.36
N THR A 254 -31.95 2.76 2.65
CA THR A 254 -31.06 3.77 3.20
C THR A 254 -29.66 3.19 3.39
N HIS A 255 -28.65 4.05 3.45
CA HIS A 255 -27.35 3.66 4.00
C HIS A 255 -27.25 4.14 5.43
N GLN A 256 -26.50 3.41 6.26
CA GLN A 256 -26.19 3.80 7.63
C GLN A 256 -24.71 3.58 7.86
N ILE A 257 -24.02 4.61 8.30
CA ILE A 257 -22.61 4.50 8.66
C ILE A 257 -22.53 3.91 10.08
N PRO A 258 -21.93 2.71 10.27
CA PRO A 258 -21.84 2.12 11.60
C PRO A 258 -21.08 3.04 12.56
N SER A 259 -21.64 3.26 13.75
CA SER A 259 -21.02 4.06 14.82
C SER A 259 -20.47 3.21 15.97
N ASP A 260 -20.91 1.96 16.10
CA ASP A 260 -20.42 1.04 17.12
C ASP A 260 -18.98 0.58 16.80
N CYS A 261 -18.03 1.01 17.63
CA CYS A 261 -16.61 0.67 17.51
C CYS A 261 -16.31 -0.82 17.75
N ASN A 262 -17.17 -1.54 18.49
CA ASN A 262 -16.99 -2.98 18.75
C ASN A 262 -17.56 -3.86 17.64
N ARG A 263 -18.35 -3.27 16.73
CA ARG A 263 -18.91 -3.99 15.60
C ARG A 263 -17.81 -4.53 14.69
N ARG A 264 -17.92 -5.81 14.35
CA ARG A 264 -17.07 -6.48 13.36
C ARG A 264 -17.19 -5.78 12.01
N ALA A 265 -16.07 -5.32 11.49
CA ALA A 265 -15.99 -4.63 10.20
C ALA A 265 -15.40 -5.56 9.13
N LEU A 266 -14.33 -6.27 9.48
CA LEU A 266 -13.47 -6.92 8.50
C LEU A 266 -12.87 -8.20 9.07
N ILE A 267 -12.81 -9.26 8.26
CA ILE A 267 -12.05 -10.47 8.54
C ILE A 267 -10.98 -10.61 7.45
N MET A 268 -9.70 -10.54 7.84
CA MET A 268 -8.59 -10.68 6.90
C MET A 268 -7.92 -12.03 7.07
N TYR A 269 -8.02 -12.90 6.07
CA TYR A 269 -7.37 -14.21 6.09
C TYR A 269 -5.87 -14.09 5.81
N THR A 270 -5.07 -14.76 6.64
CA THR A 270 -3.61 -14.75 6.54
C THR A 270 -3.06 -16.15 6.29
N SER A 271 -2.06 -16.26 5.42
CA SER A 271 -1.28 -17.48 5.23
C SER A 271 -0.24 -17.56 6.36
N GLY A 272 -0.65 -18.09 7.51
CA GLY A 272 0.26 -18.40 8.62
C GLY A 272 1.19 -19.58 8.29
N THR A 273 1.96 -20.03 9.28
CA THR A 273 2.82 -21.23 9.19
C THR A 273 2.04 -22.54 9.19
N GLU A 274 0.76 -22.50 9.53
CA GLU A 274 -0.15 -23.66 9.53
C GLU A 274 -0.76 -23.91 8.15
N ALA A 275 -1.27 -25.13 7.94
CA ALA A 275 -1.86 -25.55 6.65
C ALA A 275 -3.17 -24.81 6.32
N GLU A 276 -3.92 -24.39 7.34
CA GLU A 276 -5.19 -23.66 7.19
C GLU A 276 -4.99 -22.15 7.46
N PRO A 277 -5.59 -21.25 6.65
CA PRO A 277 -5.45 -19.82 6.85
C PRO A 277 -6.27 -19.36 8.07
N LYS A 278 -5.78 -18.37 8.81
CA LYS A 278 -6.49 -17.82 9.98
C LYS A 278 -7.16 -16.49 9.66
N GLY A 279 -8.45 -16.35 10.00
CA GLY A 279 -9.21 -15.12 9.86
C GLY A 279 -8.96 -14.12 11.00
N VAL A 280 -8.23 -13.04 10.72
CA VAL A 280 -8.00 -11.97 11.71
C VAL A 280 -9.21 -11.04 11.76
N ILE A 281 -9.91 -11.01 12.89
CA ILE A 281 -11.10 -10.18 13.10
C ILE A 281 -10.69 -8.75 13.45
N HIS A 282 -11.23 -7.81 12.69
CA HIS A 282 -11.11 -6.37 12.90
C HIS A 282 -12.48 -5.74 13.16
N THR A 283 -12.57 -4.96 14.24
CA THR A 283 -13.72 -4.10 14.52
C THR A 283 -13.49 -2.71 13.92
N PHE A 284 -14.53 -1.89 13.84
CA PHE A 284 -14.36 -0.49 13.44
C PHE A 284 -13.35 0.24 14.34
N GLY A 285 -13.39 -0.01 15.65
CA GLY A 285 -12.47 0.58 16.62
C GLY A 285 -11.03 0.10 16.47
N SER A 286 -10.80 -1.20 16.21
CA SER A 286 -9.42 -1.70 16.03
C SER A 286 -8.77 -1.18 14.75
N LEU A 287 -9.55 -1.04 13.67
CA LEU A 287 -9.08 -0.40 12.44
C LEU A 287 -8.83 1.09 12.64
N ASN A 288 -9.73 1.79 13.35
CA ASN A 288 -9.60 3.21 13.62
C ASN A 288 -8.36 3.52 14.46
N ALA A 289 -8.09 2.69 15.47
CA ALA A 289 -6.90 2.84 16.30
C ALA A 289 -5.62 2.64 15.50
N GLY A 290 -5.56 1.61 14.67
CA GLY A 290 -4.43 1.39 13.75
C GLY A 290 -4.23 2.53 12.76
N ALA A 291 -5.32 3.02 12.15
CA ALA A 291 -5.28 4.10 11.17
C ALA A 291 -4.87 5.44 11.79
N THR A 292 -5.34 5.76 13.00
CA THR A 292 -4.98 7.00 13.69
C THR A 292 -3.52 6.97 14.11
N ALA A 293 -3.08 5.88 14.75
CA ALA A 293 -1.69 5.72 15.18
C ALA A 293 -0.69 5.77 14.01
N LEU A 294 -1.01 5.09 12.90
CA LEU A 294 -0.17 5.12 11.69
C LEU A 294 -0.29 6.48 10.98
N GLY A 295 -1.47 7.09 10.96
CA GLY A 295 -1.74 8.39 10.36
C GLY A 295 -0.84 9.48 10.92
N ASP A 296 -0.68 9.54 12.25
CA ASP A 296 0.23 10.48 12.90
C ASP A 296 1.68 10.32 12.39
N ARG A 297 2.14 9.07 12.22
CA ARG A 297 3.49 8.78 11.70
C ARG A 297 3.64 9.12 10.23
N LEU A 298 2.62 8.89 9.42
CA LEU A 298 2.64 9.27 8.01
C LEU A 298 2.60 10.79 7.85
N ASN A 299 1.86 11.50 8.70
CA ASN A 299 1.82 12.96 8.70
C ASN A 299 3.16 13.57 9.13
N GLU A 300 3.82 13.02 10.14
CA GLU A 300 5.21 13.40 10.50
C GLU A 300 6.17 13.15 9.34
N LEU A 301 6.07 11.98 8.70
CA LEU A 301 6.95 11.59 7.60
C LEU A 301 6.77 12.47 6.36
N THR A 302 5.53 12.84 6.03
CA THR A 302 5.18 13.53 4.78
C THR A 302 4.97 15.03 4.94
N GLY A 303 4.87 15.51 6.18
CA GLY A 303 4.61 16.90 6.51
C GLY A 303 3.16 17.32 6.28
N PRO A 304 2.90 18.65 6.27
CA PRO A 304 1.56 19.19 6.07
C PRO A 304 1.02 18.82 4.69
N LYS A 305 -0.31 18.83 4.58
CA LYS A 305 -1.00 18.58 3.31
C LYS A 305 -0.66 19.66 2.29
N GLU A 306 -0.26 19.22 1.10
CA GLU A 306 -0.08 20.03 -0.10
C GLU A 306 -1.15 19.65 -1.15
N GLU A 307 -1.42 20.57 -2.08
CA GLU A 307 -2.33 20.28 -3.19
C GLU A 307 -1.67 19.36 -4.23
N GLY A 308 -2.46 18.44 -4.80
CA GLY A 308 -1.98 17.52 -5.83
C GLY A 308 -1.08 16.40 -5.32
N GLU A 309 -1.18 16.06 -4.02
CA GLU A 309 -0.61 14.84 -3.45
C GLU A 309 -1.22 13.60 -4.11
N THR A 310 -0.36 12.65 -4.48
CA THR A 310 -0.77 11.35 -5.05
C THR A 310 -0.22 10.21 -4.20
N TYR A 311 -0.99 9.14 -4.08
CA TYR A 311 -0.59 7.90 -3.41
C TYR A 311 -0.78 6.73 -4.37
N LEU A 312 0.25 5.91 -4.57
CA LEU A 312 0.17 4.79 -5.50
C LEU A 312 -0.28 3.53 -4.76
N VAL A 313 -1.48 3.06 -5.07
CA VAL A 313 -2.06 1.81 -4.58
C VAL A 313 -1.65 0.68 -5.52
N TYR A 314 -0.80 -0.23 -5.04
CA TYR A 314 -0.35 -1.37 -5.84
C TYR A 314 -0.05 -2.64 -5.01
N LEU A 315 0.08 -2.50 -3.69
CA LEU A 315 0.14 -3.65 -2.81
C LEU A 315 -1.25 -4.27 -2.67
N PRO A 316 -1.36 -5.55 -2.27
CA PRO A 316 -2.64 -6.17 -2.06
C PRO A 316 -3.44 -5.49 -0.92
N LEU A 317 -4.62 -4.96 -1.25
CA LEU A 317 -5.64 -4.45 -0.34
C LEU A 317 -6.15 -5.50 0.66
N ALA A 318 -6.03 -6.79 0.33
CA ALA A 318 -6.24 -7.89 1.28
C ALA A 318 -5.20 -7.93 2.42
N HIS A 319 -4.14 -7.10 2.36
CA HIS A 319 -3.17 -6.93 3.43
C HIS A 319 -3.43 -5.64 4.22
N ILE A 320 -3.46 -5.73 5.55
CA ILE A 320 -3.78 -4.59 6.45
C ILE A 320 -2.91 -3.35 6.22
N LEU A 321 -1.62 -3.51 5.91
CA LEU A 321 -0.70 -2.41 5.62
C LEU A 321 -1.21 -1.50 4.49
N GLU A 322 -1.60 -2.07 3.35
CA GLU A 322 -2.05 -1.26 2.21
C GLU A 322 -3.39 -0.63 2.53
N PHE A 323 -4.32 -1.43 3.05
CA PHE A 323 -5.67 -0.98 3.39
C PHE A 323 -5.66 0.25 4.32
N ILE A 324 -4.88 0.20 5.40
CA ILE A 324 -4.79 1.31 6.35
C ILE A 324 -4.12 2.54 5.72
N CYS A 325 -3.01 2.36 5.00
CA CYS A 325 -2.34 3.47 4.30
C CYS A 325 -3.28 4.15 3.30
N GLU A 326 -4.03 3.36 2.52
CA GLU A 326 -4.98 3.85 1.54
C GLU A 326 -6.10 4.68 2.20
N MET A 327 -6.69 4.18 3.29
CA MET A 327 -7.72 4.92 4.04
C MET A 327 -7.19 6.23 4.64
N ILE A 328 -5.96 6.24 5.17
CA ILE A 328 -5.32 7.46 5.68
C ILE A 328 -5.10 8.46 4.54
N MET A 329 -4.58 8.02 3.38
CA MET A 329 -4.30 8.90 2.25
C MET A 329 -5.58 9.44 1.59
N LEU A 330 -6.64 8.64 1.53
CA LEU A 330 -7.96 9.05 1.05
C LEU A 330 -8.55 10.14 1.95
N THR A 331 -8.56 9.95 3.27
CA THR A 331 -9.08 10.95 4.21
C THR A 331 -8.22 12.22 4.25
N ARG A 332 -6.89 12.07 4.13
CA ARG A 332 -5.96 13.20 3.94
C ARG A 332 -6.30 14.01 2.68
N GLY A 333 -6.89 13.39 1.66
CA GLY A 333 -7.28 14.04 0.42
C GLY A 333 -6.24 13.93 -0.68
N SER A 334 -5.37 12.93 -0.60
CA SER A 334 -4.49 12.53 -1.70
C SER A 334 -5.33 11.87 -2.80
N LEU A 335 -4.87 11.98 -4.04
CA LEU A 335 -5.40 11.21 -5.16
C LEU A 335 -4.86 9.77 -5.05
N LEU A 336 -5.74 8.79 -4.85
CA LEU A 336 -5.40 7.38 -4.87
C LEU A 336 -5.23 6.90 -6.32
N CYS A 337 -4.03 6.52 -6.69
CA CYS A 337 -3.69 6.08 -8.03
C CYS A 337 -3.51 4.57 -8.02
N TYR A 338 -4.41 3.82 -8.65
CA TYR A 338 -4.31 2.36 -8.72
C TYR A 338 -3.37 1.91 -9.84
N GLY A 339 -2.43 1.06 -9.47
CA GLY A 339 -1.49 0.38 -10.35
C GLY A 339 -1.32 -1.08 -9.94
N SER A 340 -0.26 -1.72 -10.43
CA SER A 340 0.07 -3.11 -10.07
C SER A 340 1.57 -3.29 -9.98
N PRO A 341 2.07 -4.33 -9.27
CA PRO A 341 3.50 -4.64 -9.24
C PRO A 341 4.11 -4.82 -10.64
N ARG A 342 3.30 -5.27 -11.63
CA ARG A 342 3.73 -5.46 -13.02
C ARG A 342 3.76 -4.17 -13.82
N THR A 343 3.08 -3.12 -13.39
CA THR A 343 2.97 -1.86 -14.13
C THR A 343 3.71 -0.69 -13.47
N LEU A 344 4.28 -0.91 -12.27
CA LEU A 344 5.07 0.09 -11.52
C LEU A 344 6.10 0.84 -12.36
N THR A 345 6.86 0.12 -13.18
CA THR A 345 7.98 0.69 -13.96
C THR A 345 7.77 0.53 -15.46
N SER A 346 8.40 1.39 -16.24
CA SER A 346 8.41 1.31 -17.71
C SER A 346 9.18 0.10 -18.25
N THR A 347 9.71 -0.79 -17.40
CA THR A 347 10.31 -2.06 -17.88
C THR A 347 9.26 -2.99 -18.47
N SER A 348 8.08 -3.05 -17.83
CA SER A 348 6.96 -3.96 -18.16
C SER A 348 5.64 -3.23 -18.46
N ALA A 349 5.66 -1.88 -18.50
CA ALA A 349 4.51 -1.06 -18.87
C ALA A 349 4.82 -0.09 -20.02
N ARG A 350 3.78 0.19 -20.84
CA ARG A 350 3.80 1.15 -21.95
C ARG A 350 2.55 2.04 -21.91
N PRO A 351 2.63 3.33 -22.33
CA PRO A 351 3.84 4.04 -22.78
C PRO A 351 4.81 4.36 -21.62
N ARG A 352 4.31 4.37 -20.38
CA ARG A 352 5.09 4.58 -19.15
C ARG A 352 4.47 3.81 -17.99
N GLY A 353 5.30 3.43 -17.02
CA GLY A 353 4.85 2.80 -15.78
C GLY A 353 4.20 3.76 -14.79
N ASP A 354 3.52 3.20 -13.80
CA ASP A 354 2.66 3.93 -12.86
C ASP A 354 3.43 4.94 -12.00
N LEU A 355 4.67 4.63 -11.62
CA LEU A 355 5.52 5.57 -10.88
C LEU A 355 5.81 6.85 -11.67
N ALA A 356 6.03 6.71 -12.98
CA ALA A 356 6.31 7.84 -13.86
C ALA A 356 5.05 8.63 -14.23
N GLU A 357 3.91 7.94 -14.32
CA GLU A 357 2.59 8.53 -14.56
C GLU A 357 2.14 9.36 -13.35
N PHE A 358 2.05 8.72 -12.19
CA PHE A 358 1.36 9.27 -11.02
C PHE A 358 2.26 10.02 -10.05
N LYS A 359 3.58 9.81 -10.13
CA LYS A 359 4.60 10.54 -9.35
C LYS A 359 4.25 10.61 -7.85
N PRO A 360 4.13 9.46 -7.16
CA PRO A 360 3.59 9.40 -5.80
C PRO A 360 4.41 10.24 -4.81
N MET A 361 3.70 10.86 -3.88
CA MET A 361 4.28 11.61 -2.78
C MET A 361 4.77 10.69 -1.65
N LEU A 362 4.04 9.60 -1.40
CA LEU A 362 4.40 8.56 -0.45
C LEU A 362 4.52 7.23 -1.19
N PHE A 363 5.60 6.49 -0.97
CA PHE A 363 5.78 5.15 -1.52
C PHE A 363 5.86 4.11 -0.41
N VAL A 364 4.83 3.27 -0.33
CA VAL A 364 4.74 2.16 0.63
C VAL A 364 5.14 0.87 -0.07
N GLY A 365 6.01 0.06 0.54
CA GLY A 365 6.47 -1.18 -0.03
C GLY A 365 6.83 -2.25 0.99
N VAL A 366 7.09 -3.44 0.49
CA VAL A 366 7.66 -4.57 1.25
C VAL A 366 9.13 -4.79 0.85
N PRO A 367 9.96 -5.48 1.66
CA PRO A 367 11.39 -5.62 1.39
C PRO A 367 11.72 -6.11 -0.02
N ARG A 368 10.96 -7.08 -0.54
CA ARG A 368 11.14 -7.61 -1.90
C ARG A 368 11.05 -6.53 -2.97
N ILE A 369 10.17 -5.53 -2.81
CA ILE A 369 10.04 -4.43 -3.77
C ILE A 369 11.30 -3.55 -3.74
N PHE A 370 11.78 -3.19 -2.55
CA PHE A 370 12.99 -2.39 -2.39
C PHE A 370 14.25 -3.11 -2.89
N GLU A 371 14.36 -4.42 -2.68
CA GLU A 371 15.43 -5.23 -3.26
C GLU A 371 15.39 -5.23 -4.79
N THR A 372 14.20 -5.35 -5.39
CA THR A 372 14.05 -5.24 -6.85
C THR A 372 14.46 -3.86 -7.35
N ILE A 373 13.99 -2.79 -6.72
CA ILE A 373 14.37 -1.41 -7.08
C ILE A 373 15.88 -1.23 -6.97
N ARG A 374 16.50 -1.68 -5.88
CA ARG A 374 17.95 -1.64 -5.69
C ARG A 374 18.68 -2.39 -6.80
N LYS A 375 18.29 -3.62 -7.11
CA LYS A 375 18.89 -4.41 -8.21
C LYS A 375 18.77 -3.69 -9.55
N THR A 376 17.60 -3.14 -9.86
CA THR A 376 17.37 -2.38 -11.09
C THR A 376 18.29 -1.15 -11.16
N LEU A 377 18.38 -0.35 -10.10
CA LEU A 377 19.25 0.82 -10.06
C LEU A 377 20.73 0.46 -10.15
N LEU A 378 21.17 -0.59 -9.44
CA LEU A 378 22.54 -1.09 -9.51
C LEU A 378 22.92 -1.52 -10.94
N SER A 379 21.99 -2.13 -11.67
CA SER A 379 22.22 -2.53 -13.07
C SER A 379 22.32 -1.35 -14.05
N GLN A 380 21.81 -0.18 -13.66
CA GLN A 380 21.88 1.05 -14.46
C GLN A 380 23.08 1.93 -14.11
N LEU A 381 23.92 1.52 -13.14
CA LEU A 381 25.09 2.29 -12.76
C LEU A 381 26.14 2.31 -13.90
N PRO A 382 26.97 3.37 -13.98
CA PRO A 382 28.06 3.42 -14.93
C PRO A 382 29.03 2.22 -14.75
N PRO A 383 29.69 1.76 -15.83
CA PRO A 383 30.63 0.64 -15.76
C PRO A 383 31.74 0.85 -14.73
N VAL A 384 32.13 -0.23 -14.04
CA VAL A 384 33.26 -0.23 -13.10
C VAL A 384 34.53 0.22 -13.83
N GLY A 385 35.33 1.07 -13.17
CA GLY A 385 36.54 1.67 -13.75
C GLY A 385 36.29 2.93 -14.59
N SER A 386 35.03 3.26 -14.92
CA SER A 386 34.74 4.52 -15.62
C SER A 386 34.85 5.74 -14.69
N VAL A 387 35.17 6.91 -15.26
CA VAL A 387 35.18 8.19 -14.53
C VAL A 387 33.81 8.48 -13.91
N LYS A 388 32.73 8.23 -14.64
CA LYS A 388 31.35 8.40 -14.14
C LYS A 388 31.08 7.51 -12.93
N ARG A 389 31.61 6.28 -12.93
CA ARG A 389 31.50 5.38 -11.78
C ARG A 389 32.25 5.90 -10.57
N SER A 390 33.48 6.36 -10.75
CA SER A 390 34.29 6.93 -9.66
C SER A 390 33.60 8.15 -9.01
N ILE A 391 32.94 9.00 -9.82
CA ILE A 391 32.15 10.13 -9.32
C ILE A 391 30.95 9.65 -8.50
N PHE A 392 30.21 8.64 -8.99
CA PHE A 392 29.06 8.09 -8.28
C PHE A 392 29.49 7.49 -6.92
N ASP A 393 30.54 6.67 -6.90
CA ASP A 393 31.00 6.02 -5.67
C ASP A 393 31.49 7.05 -4.63
N ALA A 394 32.21 8.10 -5.07
CA ALA A 394 32.62 9.20 -4.19
C ALA A 394 31.43 10.00 -3.65
N ALA A 395 30.43 10.29 -4.50
CA ALA A 395 29.21 10.98 -4.08
C ALA A 395 28.37 10.14 -3.12
N TYR A 396 28.29 8.83 -3.34
CA TYR A 396 27.62 7.88 -2.44
C TYR A 396 28.28 7.91 -1.06
N ALA A 397 29.62 7.77 -0.99
CA ALA A 397 30.36 7.82 0.26
C ALA A 397 30.20 9.15 1.00
N ALA A 398 30.30 10.28 0.28
CA ALA A 398 30.12 11.61 0.87
C ALA A 398 28.71 11.81 1.43
N ARG A 399 27.68 11.37 0.70
CA ARG A 399 26.30 11.48 1.15
C ARG A 399 25.99 10.56 2.33
N LEU A 400 26.53 9.34 2.33
CA LEU A 400 26.41 8.43 3.48
C LEU A 400 26.98 9.05 4.76
N GLN A 401 28.14 9.71 4.66
CA GLN A 401 28.73 10.42 5.79
C GLN A 401 27.84 11.59 6.26
N ALA A 402 27.34 12.42 5.34
CA ALA A 402 26.45 13.53 5.68
C ALA A 402 25.17 13.05 6.39
N ILE A 403 24.54 11.97 5.91
CA ILE A 403 23.35 11.38 6.55
C ILE A 403 23.66 10.92 7.98
N ARG A 404 24.82 10.30 8.22
CA ARG A 404 25.24 9.89 9.57
C ARG A 404 25.42 11.09 10.51
N GLU A 405 25.86 12.23 9.98
CA GLU A 405 25.96 13.49 10.72
C GLU A 405 24.59 14.16 10.92
N GLY A 406 23.54 13.70 10.25
CA GLY A 406 22.19 14.29 10.28
C GLY A 406 22.04 15.47 9.32
N LYS A 407 22.72 15.42 8.18
CA LYS A 407 22.72 16.45 7.14
C LYS A 407 22.23 15.89 5.81
N ASP A 408 21.65 16.77 4.99
CA ASP A 408 21.36 16.51 3.58
C ASP A 408 22.43 17.14 2.67
N THR A 409 22.54 16.64 1.44
CA THR A 409 23.48 17.13 0.41
C THR A 409 22.74 17.60 -0.86
N PRO A 410 22.09 18.79 -0.84
CA PRO A 410 21.33 19.33 -1.97
C PRO A 410 22.09 19.31 -3.31
N PHE A 411 23.38 19.65 -3.31
CA PHE A 411 24.18 19.63 -4.53
C PHE A 411 24.29 18.23 -5.15
N LEU A 412 24.55 17.19 -4.35
CA LEU A 412 24.64 15.81 -4.87
C LEU A 412 23.26 15.27 -5.25
N ASN A 413 22.20 15.70 -4.55
CA ASN A 413 20.81 15.37 -4.89
C ASN A 413 20.50 15.78 -6.34
N GLU A 414 20.89 16.98 -6.71
CA GLU A 414 20.61 17.53 -8.03
C GLU A 414 21.56 16.96 -9.11
N LYS A 415 22.85 16.80 -8.80
CA LYS A 415 23.87 16.47 -9.81
C LYS A 415 24.13 14.97 -9.99
N VAL A 416 23.96 14.16 -8.95
CA VAL A 416 24.28 12.72 -8.99
C VAL A 416 23.02 11.87 -8.81
N PHE A 417 22.20 12.19 -7.82
CA PHE A 417 21.07 11.35 -7.43
C PHE A 417 19.75 11.71 -8.12
N LYS A 418 19.72 12.73 -8.98
CA LYS A 418 18.52 13.16 -9.72
C LYS A 418 17.94 12.04 -10.59
N LEU A 419 18.79 11.30 -11.29
CA LEU A 419 18.36 10.22 -12.19
C LEU A 419 17.67 9.07 -11.44
N PRO A 420 18.27 8.45 -10.40
CA PRO A 420 17.57 7.40 -9.67
C PRO A 420 16.31 7.93 -8.96
N ARG A 421 16.31 9.17 -8.44
CA ARG A 421 15.10 9.79 -7.86
C ARG A 421 13.96 9.99 -8.88
N ALA A 422 14.30 10.20 -10.15
CA ALA A 422 13.30 10.32 -11.22
C ALA A 422 12.49 9.03 -11.43
N LEU A 423 12.96 7.87 -10.94
CA LEU A 423 12.20 6.61 -10.96
C LEU A 423 10.81 6.78 -10.33
N PHE A 424 10.71 7.56 -9.26
CA PHE A 424 9.47 7.81 -8.53
C PHE A 424 8.77 9.11 -8.94
N GLY A 425 9.18 9.71 -10.06
CA GLY A 425 8.53 10.91 -10.59
C GLY A 425 8.87 12.23 -9.89
N GLY A 426 9.73 12.20 -8.87
CA GLY A 426 10.35 13.40 -8.27
C GLY A 426 9.51 14.19 -7.25
N LYS A 427 8.31 13.70 -6.87
CA LYS A 427 7.43 14.33 -5.87
C LYS A 427 7.46 13.64 -4.49
N MET A 428 8.27 12.61 -4.34
CA MET A 428 8.27 11.79 -3.13
C MET A 428 8.82 12.57 -1.93
N ARG A 429 8.10 12.47 -0.80
CA ARG A 429 8.45 13.04 0.51
C ARG A 429 8.68 11.97 1.58
N GLY A 430 8.19 10.75 1.38
CA GLY A 430 8.38 9.65 2.32
C GLY A 430 8.40 8.27 1.67
N ILE A 431 9.14 7.34 2.28
CA ILE A 431 9.13 5.91 1.96
C ILE A 431 8.75 5.13 3.22
N VAL A 432 7.89 4.12 3.06
CA VAL A 432 7.53 3.20 4.15
C VAL A 432 7.86 1.78 3.73
N CYS A 433 8.58 1.05 4.58
CA CYS A 433 8.76 -0.39 4.45
C CYS A 433 8.05 -1.12 5.60
N GLY A 434 7.11 -1.99 5.24
CA GLY A 434 6.35 -2.84 6.17
C GLY A 434 6.29 -4.31 5.74
N GLY A 435 5.59 -5.12 6.51
CA GLY A 435 5.37 -6.55 6.25
C GLY A 435 6.53 -7.47 6.67
N ALA A 436 7.79 -7.06 6.51
CA ALA A 436 8.96 -7.82 6.95
C ALA A 436 10.19 -6.91 7.17
N PRO A 437 11.24 -7.37 7.87
CA PRO A 437 12.49 -6.63 8.02
C PRO A 437 13.16 -6.34 6.66
N LEU A 438 13.69 -5.13 6.52
CA LEU A 438 14.49 -4.72 5.35
C LEU A 438 15.97 -4.94 5.66
N GLY A 439 16.72 -5.52 4.72
CA GLY A 439 18.16 -5.73 4.89
C GLY A 439 18.93 -4.41 4.96
N ASP A 440 19.91 -4.31 5.87
CA ASP A 440 20.65 -3.06 6.14
C ASP A 440 21.31 -2.46 4.90
N LYS A 441 21.90 -3.30 4.04
CA LYS A 441 22.52 -2.84 2.78
C LYS A 441 21.51 -2.20 1.84
N THR A 442 20.27 -2.70 1.82
CA THR A 442 19.22 -2.13 0.99
C THR A 442 18.70 -0.85 1.59
N GLN A 443 18.50 -0.81 2.90
CA GLN A 443 18.12 0.43 3.58
C GLN A 443 19.15 1.54 3.38
N GLU A 444 20.44 1.26 3.58
CA GLU A 444 21.51 2.23 3.37
C GLU A 444 21.47 2.75 1.93
N PHE A 445 21.40 1.84 0.95
CA PHE A 445 21.32 2.22 -0.45
C PHE A 445 20.11 3.11 -0.74
N MET A 446 18.93 2.75 -0.24
CA MET A 446 17.71 3.55 -0.42
C MET A 446 17.86 4.94 0.20
N ASN A 447 18.36 5.02 1.44
CA ASN A 447 18.57 6.29 2.15
C ASN A 447 19.57 7.20 1.42
N VAL A 448 20.70 6.64 0.95
CA VAL A 448 21.70 7.41 0.23
C VAL A 448 21.16 7.87 -1.13
N VAL A 449 20.61 6.95 -1.93
CA VAL A 449 20.21 7.24 -3.31
C VAL A 449 18.99 8.16 -3.38
N PHE A 450 17.97 7.89 -2.57
CA PHE A 450 16.75 8.68 -2.61
C PHE A 450 16.80 9.87 -1.68
N GLY A 451 17.56 9.79 -0.58
CA GLY A 451 17.66 10.91 0.36
C GLY A 451 16.33 11.38 0.91
N ILE A 452 15.40 10.45 1.00
CA ILE A 452 14.05 10.65 1.49
C ILE A 452 13.94 9.80 2.75
N PRO A 453 13.34 10.34 3.82
CA PRO A 453 13.12 9.59 5.04
C PRO A 453 12.42 8.25 4.76
N MET A 454 13.03 7.18 5.25
CA MET A 454 12.49 5.83 5.15
C MET A 454 12.01 5.35 6.53
N ALA A 455 10.70 5.32 6.73
CA ALA A 455 10.09 4.73 7.91
C ALA A 455 10.10 3.19 7.80
N ARG A 456 10.53 2.51 8.86
CA ARG A 456 10.53 1.05 8.97
C ARG A 456 9.85 0.61 10.25
N ARG A 457 9.35 -0.63 10.28
CA ARG A 457 9.14 -1.32 11.56
C ARG A 457 10.52 -1.48 12.21
N VAL A 458 10.78 -0.71 13.25
CA VAL A 458 12.05 -0.74 13.96
C VAL A 458 12.09 -2.05 14.75
N ARG A 459 12.97 -3.00 14.38
CA ARG A 459 13.62 -3.80 15.42
C ARG A 459 14.49 -2.81 16.17
N PHE A 460 14.07 -2.44 17.38
CA PHE A 460 14.87 -1.59 18.26
C PHE A 460 15.97 -2.47 18.87
N ASP A 461 16.93 -2.87 18.04
CA ASP A 461 18.30 -2.94 18.56
C ASP A 461 18.77 -1.50 18.55
N GLY A 462 18.81 -0.88 19.74
CA GLY A 462 19.10 0.54 19.97
C GLY A 462 20.52 0.98 19.58
N ASN A 463 21.01 0.63 18.39
CA ASN A 463 22.42 0.73 18.05
C ASN A 463 22.73 0.96 16.56
N VAL A 464 21.75 1.04 15.66
CA VAL A 464 22.05 1.08 14.21
C VAL A 464 22.56 2.45 13.72
N LEU A 465 22.36 3.54 14.47
CA LEU A 465 22.99 4.84 14.18
C LEU A 465 24.14 5.22 15.13
N GLN A 466 24.38 4.46 16.21
CA GLN A 466 25.45 4.75 17.18
C GLN A 466 26.65 3.78 17.12
N ARG A 467 26.57 2.64 16.42
CA ARG A 467 27.63 1.60 16.48
C ARG A 467 28.93 1.86 15.70
N ASN A 468 29.24 3.09 15.28
CA ASN A 468 30.54 3.40 14.66
C ASN A 468 31.30 4.58 15.29
N SER A 469 30.97 4.97 16.53
CA SER A 469 31.78 5.91 17.31
C SER A 469 32.24 5.27 18.63
N ALA A 470 33.19 4.34 18.54
CA ALA A 470 34.10 4.00 19.63
C ALA A 470 35.28 3.20 19.07
N ALA A 471 36.23 3.92 18.47
CA ALA A 471 37.63 3.58 18.71
C ALA A 471 37.95 4.12 20.11
N ASP A 472 38.20 3.21 21.06
CA ASP A 472 39.11 3.39 22.21
C ASP A 472 39.09 2.13 23.08
N ARG A 473 39.88 1.13 22.66
CA ARG A 473 40.94 0.45 23.42
C ARG A 473 41.56 -0.67 22.60
#